data_AF-A0A379X214-F1
#
_entry.id   AF-A0A379X214-F1
#
_cell.length_a   1.000
_cell.length_b   1.000
_cell.length_c   1.000
_cell.angle_alpha   90.00
_cell.angle_beta   90.00
_cell.angle_gamma   90.00
#
_symmetry.space_group_name_H-M   'P 1'
#
loop_
_entity.id
_entity.type
_entity.pdbx_description
1 polymer ?
#
loop_
_entity_poly.entity_id
_entity_poly.type
_entity_poly.pdbx_seq_one_letter_code
_entity_poly.pdbx_strand_id
1 'polypeptide(L)'
;MRYLNINVSRFDVFKLDGVQMQGDARVALTQLSERLAQEHYASQWGETIHRVRSQYMAEVERVYAVEYSGEGFKPEIEDHMDTQKVFEEFNEITRSWLTQTRVLGVLNRMLPENALVVAAAGSLPGDLQRVWQSRGENDYHVEYGYSCMGYEVNAALGAKLAQPEREVYSFVGDGSFMMLHSELVTSVQMGKKITVILLDNMTNGCINNLQMEHGMDSYFTEFRFPSAGERSSGRRVYPGRFRSHR
;
A
#
# COMPACT_ATOMS: atom_id res chain seq x y z
N MET A 1 -24.56 -16.83 -8.00
CA MET A 1 -23.23 -16.95 -8.63
C MET A 1 -22.65 -18.29 -8.23
N ARG A 2 -22.02 -19.06 -9.12
CA ARG A 2 -21.32 -20.31 -8.77
C ARG A 2 -19.82 -20.10 -8.97
N TYR A 3 -19.02 -20.47 -7.98
CA TYR A 3 -17.56 -20.35 -8.00
C TYR A 3 -16.92 -21.73 -8.07
N LEU A 4 -15.75 -21.84 -8.69
CA LEU A 4 -14.87 -23.01 -8.59
C LEU A 4 -13.70 -22.64 -7.69
N ASN A 5 -13.54 -23.36 -6.58
CA ASN A 5 -12.44 -23.14 -5.65
C ASN A 5 -11.34 -24.19 -5.89
N ILE A 6 -10.19 -23.72 -6.33
CA ILE A 6 -8.99 -24.55 -6.53
C ILE A 6 -8.01 -24.24 -5.40
N ASN A 7 -7.73 -25.22 -4.54
CA ASN A 7 -6.77 -25.05 -3.45
C ASN A 7 -6.15 -26.39 -3.03
N VAL A 8 -4.90 -26.37 -2.58
CA VAL A 8 -4.23 -27.54 -1.99
C VAL A 8 -4.84 -27.89 -0.62
N SER A 9 -5.29 -26.87 0.12
CA SER A 9 -5.96 -27.00 1.40
C SER A 9 -7.41 -27.46 1.21
N ARG A 10 -7.73 -28.59 1.83
CA ARG A 10 -9.09 -29.13 1.83
C ARG A 10 -10.07 -28.14 2.46
N PHE A 11 -9.70 -27.46 3.54
CA PHE A 11 -10.60 -26.51 4.21
C PHE A 11 -10.98 -25.34 3.29
N ASP A 12 -10.01 -24.83 2.53
CA ASP A 12 -10.22 -23.65 1.69
C ASP A 12 -11.10 -23.92 0.47
N VAL A 13 -11.12 -25.15 -0.06
CA VAL A 13 -12.00 -25.47 -1.20
C VAL A 13 -13.50 -25.41 -0.83
N PHE A 14 -13.88 -25.55 0.44
CA PHE A 14 -15.28 -25.46 0.89
C PHE A 14 -15.79 -24.02 1.08
N LYS A 15 -14.91 -23.01 0.99
CA LYS A 15 -15.30 -21.62 1.26
C LYS A 15 -16.38 -21.14 0.29
N LEU A 16 -17.29 -20.31 0.78
CA LEU A 16 -18.32 -19.63 -0.02
C LEU A 16 -19.24 -20.57 -0.83
N ASP A 17 -19.41 -21.83 -0.38
CA ASP A 17 -20.25 -22.83 -1.06
C ASP A 17 -19.89 -23.05 -2.54
N GLY A 18 -18.59 -22.96 -2.84
CA GLY A 18 -18.05 -23.16 -4.19
C GLY A 18 -17.99 -24.64 -4.59
N VAL A 19 -17.95 -24.88 -5.91
CA VAL A 19 -17.57 -26.17 -6.48
C VAL A 19 -16.12 -26.45 -6.06
N GLN A 20 -15.88 -27.60 -5.45
CA GLN A 20 -14.60 -27.92 -4.81
C GLN A 20 -13.66 -28.61 -5.78
N MET A 21 -12.42 -28.15 -5.87
CA MET A 21 -11.34 -28.83 -6.56
C MET A 21 -10.07 -28.78 -5.71
N GLN A 22 -9.81 -29.85 -4.96
CA GLN A 22 -8.59 -29.95 -4.17
C GLN A 22 -7.41 -30.34 -5.07
N GLY A 23 -6.41 -29.46 -5.16
CA GLY A 23 -5.24 -29.70 -5.99
C GLY A 23 -4.31 -28.50 -6.10
N ASP A 24 -3.14 -28.73 -6.68
CA ASP A 24 -2.20 -27.66 -7.04
C ASP A 24 -2.82 -26.74 -8.09
N ALA A 25 -2.72 -25.42 -7.87
CA ALA A 25 -3.37 -24.42 -8.72
C ALA A 25 -2.80 -24.44 -10.15
N ARG A 26 -1.49 -24.60 -10.32
CA ARG A 26 -0.86 -24.63 -11.65
C ARG A 26 -1.33 -25.84 -12.43
N VAL A 27 -1.23 -27.04 -11.84
CA VAL A 27 -1.64 -28.29 -12.49
C VAL A 27 -3.13 -28.27 -12.84
N ALA A 28 -3.98 -27.84 -11.91
CA ALA A 28 -5.42 -27.74 -12.11
C ALA A 28 -5.78 -26.79 -13.25
N LEU A 29 -5.20 -25.58 -13.26
CA LEU A 29 -5.46 -24.59 -14.31
C LEU A 29 -4.97 -25.06 -15.67
N THR A 30 -3.77 -25.68 -15.76
CA THR A 30 -3.26 -26.23 -17.03
C THR A 30 -4.22 -27.27 -17.61
N GLN A 31 -4.65 -28.25 -16.82
CA GLN A 31 -5.55 -29.30 -17.30
C GLN A 31 -6.95 -28.76 -17.65
N LEU A 32 -7.47 -27.80 -16.87
CA LEU A 32 -8.74 -27.14 -17.18
C LEU A 32 -8.64 -26.36 -18.49
N SER A 33 -7.57 -25.59 -18.70
CA SER A 33 -7.33 -24.84 -19.93
C SER A 33 -7.26 -25.76 -21.15
N GLU A 34 -6.55 -26.88 -21.07
CA GLU A 34 -6.47 -27.87 -22.16
C GLU A 34 -7.85 -28.45 -22.51
N ARG A 35 -8.63 -28.85 -21.50
CA ARG A 35 -9.99 -29.38 -21.71
C ARG A 35 -10.95 -28.35 -22.29
N LEU A 36 -10.93 -27.12 -21.75
CA LEU A 36 -11.75 -26.02 -22.25
C LEU A 36 -11.43 -25.71 -23.72
N ALA A 37 -10.15 -25.77 -24.10
CA ALA A 37 -9.74 -25.59 -25.49
C ALA A 37 -10.26 -26.72 -26.41
N GLN A 38 -10.25 -27.97 -25.95
CA GLN A 38 -10.81 -29.12 -26.69
C GLN A 38 -12.32 -29.00 -26.90
N GLU A 39 -13.04 -28.46 -25.92
CA GLU A 39 -14.48 -28.17 -25.98
C GLU A 39 -14.80 -26.88 -26.75
N HIS A 40 -13.79 -26.22 -27.34
CA HIS A 40 -13.91 -24.93 -28.01
C HIS A 40 -14.62 -23.86 -27.15
N TYR A 41 -14.41 -23.92 -25.83
CA TYR A 41 -15.00 -22.98 -24.89
C TYR A 41 -14.45 -21.57 -25.13
N ALA A 42 -15.35 -20.60 -25.23
CA ALA A 42 -15.01 -19.18 -25.24
C ALA A 42 -15.85 -18.45 -24.17
N SER A 43 -15.19 -17.55 -23.43
CA SER A 43 -15.90 -16.73 -22.46
C SER A 43 -16.84 -15.73 -23.16
N GLN A 44 -17.96 -15.40 -22.52
CA GLN A 44 -18.95 -14.47 -23.06
C GLN A 44 -18.64 -13.00 -22.73
N TRP A 45 -17.46 -12.71 -22.17
CA TRP A 45 -17.09 -11.37 -21.71
C TRP A 45 -16.73 -10.42 -22.86
N GLY A 46 -16.30 -10.94 -24.02
CA GLY A 46 -15.89 -10.14 -25.17
C GLY A 46 -14.90 -9.03 -24.78
N GLU A 47 -15.17 -7.81 -25.24
CA GLU A 47 -14.35 -6.62 -24.96
C GLU A 47 -14.47 -6.08 -23.51
N THR A 48 -15.31 -6.67 -22.67
CA THR A 48 -15.57 -6.15 -21.31
C THR A 48 -14.29 -6.13 -20.48
N ILE A 49 -13.46 -7.18 -20.56
CA ILE A 49 -12.21 -7.28 -19.80
C ILE A 49 -11.23 -6.19 -20.23
N HIS A 50 -11.05 -6.01 -21.55
CA HIS A 50 -10.19 -4.97 -22.10
C HIS A 50 -10.68 -3.58 -21.69
N ARG A 51 -11.98 -3.31 -21.82
CA ARG A 51 -12.58 -2.03 -21.44
C ARG A 51 -12.38 -1.71 -19.95
N VAL A 52 -12.69 -2.64 -19.05
CA VAL A 52 -12.54 -2.43 -17.61
C VAL A 52 -11.07 -2.26 -17.22
N ARG A 53 -10.16 -3.03 -17.82
CA ARG A 53 -8.72 -2.84 -17.62
C ARG A 53 -8.25 -1.46 -18.05
N SER A 54 -8.70 -0.98 -19.22
CA SER A 54 -8.36 0.37 -19.70
C SER A 54 -8.91 1.46 -18.78
N GLN A 55 -10.13 1.31 -18.27
CA GLN A 55 -10.71 2.24 -17.29
C GLN A 55 -9.91 2.27 -15.99
N TYR A 56 -9.52 1.09 -15.49
CA TYR A 56 -8.68 0.98 -14.30
C TYR A 56 -7.30 1.62 -14.50
N MET A 57 -6.64 1.39 -15.63
CA MET A 57 -5.35 2.01 -15.94
C MET A 57 -5.43 3.53 -16.06
N ALA A 58 -6.50 4.06 -16.67
CA ALA A 58 -6.74 5.50 -16.72
C ALA A 58 -6.91 6.10 -15.32
N GLU A 59 -7.60 5.39 -14.42
CA GLU A 59 -7.76 5.81 -13.03
C GLU A 59 -6.43 5.76 -12.26
N VAL A 60 -5.60 4.73 -12.48
CA VAL A 60 -4.24 4.64 -11.90
C VAL A 60 -3.39 5.83 -12.32
N GLU A 61 -3.38 6.19 -13.61
CA GLU A 61 -2.63 7.37 -14.07
C GLU A 61 -3.21 8.68 -13.53
N ARG A 62 -4.53 8.80 -13.39
CA ARG A 62 -5.17 9.98 -12.77
C ARG A 62 -4.66 10.19 -11.35
N VAL A 63 -4.70 9.15 -10.51
CA VAL A 63 -4.25 9.27 -9.11
C VAL A 63 -2.73 9.45 -9.01
N TYR A 64 -1.95 8.88 -9.93
CA TYR A 64 -0.52 9.13 -10.04
C TYR A 64 -0.16 10.54 -10.50
N ALA A 65 -1.12 11.31 -11.00
CA ALA A 65 -0.93 12.69 -11.46
C ALA A 65 -1.47 13.74 -10.49
N VAL A 66 -2.00 13.34 -9.33
CA VAL A 66 -2.52 14.28 -8.32
C VAL A 66 -1.37 15.10 -7.76
N GLU A 67 -1.47 16.42 -7.91
CA GLU A 67 -0.52 17.40 -7.40
C GLU A 67 -1.30 18.46 -6.62
N TYR A 68 -0.73 18.89 -5.49
CA TYR A 68 -1.29 19.97 -4.70
C TYR A 68 -1.26 21.29 -5.49
N SER A 69 -2.42 21.90 -5.67
CA SER A 69 -2.60 23.11 -6.49
C SER A 69 -2.79 24.39 -5.67
N GLY A 70 -2.60 24.35 -4.35
CA GLY A 70 -2.88 25.50 -3.48
C GLY A 70 -4.37 25.65 -3.19
N GLU A 71 -4.87 26.89 -3.28
CA GLU A 71 -6.27 27.23 -3.02
C GLU A 71 -7.21 26.43 -3.94
N GLY A 72 -8.23 25.80 -3.35
CA GLY A 72 -9.20 24.97 -4.09
C GLY A 72 -8.72 23.54 -4.40
N PHE A 73 -7.51 23.15 -3.97
CA PHE A 73 -7.12 21.74 -4.02
C PHE A 73 -8.07 20.89 -3.17
N LYS A 74 -8.61 19.83 -3.78
CA LYS A 74 -9.48 18.88 -3.09
C LYS A 74 -8.70 17.60 -2.83
N PRO A 75 -8.49 17.21 -1.56
CA PRO A 75 -7.96 15.89 -1.28
C PRO A 75 -8.93 14.84 -1.79
N GLU A 76 -8.39 13.70 -2.16
CA GLU A 76 -9.18 12.57 -2.68
C GLU A 76 -10.08 11.95 -1.59
N ILE A 77 -9.79 12.23 -0.31
CA ILE A 77 -10.65 11.91 0.82
C ILE A 77 -10.95 13.21 1.59
N GLU A 78 -12.15 13.73 1.39
CA GLU A 78 -12.69 14.86 2.15
C GLU A 78 -13.10 14.39 3.57
N ASP A 79 -12.90 15.25 4.57
CA ASP A 79 -13.38 15.07 5.94
C ASP A 79 -13.88 16.41 6.50
N HIS A 80 -14.24 16.42 7.79
CA HIS A 80 -14.71 17.63 8.45
C HIS A 80 -13.59 18.53 9.01
N MET A 81 -12.32 18.27 8.69
CA MET A 81 -11.21 19.13 9.12
C MET A 81 -11.04 20.35 8.22
N ASP A 82 -10.44 21.40 8.80
CA ASP A 82 -9.94 22.54 8.04
C ASP A 82 -8.70 22.12 7.22
N THR A 83 -8.99 21.61 6.03
CA THR A 83 -8.01 21.05 5.09
C THR A 83 -6.95 22.08 4.70
N GLN A 84 -7.34 23.36 4.56
CA GLN A 84 -6.40 24.43 4.21
C GLN A 84 -5.38 24.62 5.34
N LYS A 85 -5.85 24.75 6.58
CA LYS A 85 -4.98 24.92 7.74
C LYS A 85 -4.02 23.73 7.95
N VAL A 86 -4.54 22.51 7.75
CA VAL A 86 -3.75 21.27 7.80
C VAL A 86 -2.60 21.30 6.79
N PHE A 87 -2.90 21.68 5.55
CA PHE A 87 -1.91 21.72 4.48
C PHE A 87 -0.87 22.81 4.67
N GLU A 88 -1.29 24.00 5.10
CA GLU A 88 -0.39 25.08 5.47
C GLU A 88 0.59 24.64 6.57
N GLU A 89 0.09 24.03 7.65
CA GLU A 89 0.92 23.54 8.74
C GLU A 89 1.85 22.40 8.31
N PHE A 90 1.35 21.43 7.55
CA PHE A 90 2.18 20.33 7.04
C PHE A 90 3.33 20.86 6.18
N ASN A 91 3.08 21.84 5.32
CA ASN A 91 4.12 22.42 4.48
C ASN A 91 5.09 23.32 5.24
N GLU A 92 4.64 24.06 6.25
CA GLU A 92 5.55 24.80 7.14
C GLU A 92 6.63 23.88 7.72
N ILE A 93 6.25 22.63 8.05
CA ILE A 93 7.10 21.66 8.72
C ILE A 93 7.93 20.84 7.74
N THR A 94 7.29 20.28 6.72
CA THR A 94 7.90 19.29 5.82
C THR A 94 8.47 19.91 4.54
N ARG A 95 8.01 21.11 4.18
CA ARG A 95 8.27 21.76 2.88
C ARG A 95 7.95 20.86 1.69
N SER A 96 6.93 20.00 1.84
CA SER A 96 6.54 18.98 0.87
C SER A 96 5.04 19.00 0.63
N TRP A 97 4.67 18.62 -0.59
CA TRP A 97 3.29 18.52 -1.06
C TRP A 97 3.02 17.22 -1.81
N LEU A 98 3.90 16.24 -1.65
CA LEU A 98 3.83 14.99 -2.39
C LEU A 98 2.69 14.13 -1.86
N THR A 99 1.73 13.84 -2.74
CA THR A 99 0.71 12.85 -2.43
C THR A 99 1.34 11.46 -2.41
N GLN A 100 0.89 10.59 -1.50
CA GLN A 100 1.41 9.23 -1.41
C GLN A 100 1.27 8.49 -2.75
N THR A 101 0.16 8.68 -3.47
CA THR A 101 -0.03 8.04 -4.78
C THR A 101 0.80 8.62 -5.89
N ARG A 102 1.11 9.92 -5.87
CA ARG A 102 2.15 10.49 -6.74
C ARG A 102 3.49 9.81 -6.49
N VAL A 103 3.87 9.64 -5.22
CA VAL A 103 5.10 8.92 -4.83
C VAL A 103 5.08 7.48 -5.35
N LEU A 104 3.98 6.74 -5.15
CA LEU A 104 3.85 5.37 -5.66
C LEU A 104 3.95 5.32 -7.20
N GLY A 105 3.37 6.27 -7.92
CA GLY A 105 3.47 6.32 -9.39
C GLY A 105 4.87 6.63 -9.89
N VAL A 106 5.57 7.56 -9.24
CA VAL A 106 6.99 7.84 -9.51
C VAL A 106 7.84 6.61 -9.23
N LEU A 107 7.68 5.99 -8.07
CA LEU A 107 8.42 4.79 -7.69
C LEU A 107 8.15 3.63 -8.64
N ASN A 108 6.88 3.36 -8.98
CA ASN A 108 6.55 2.31 -9.91
C ASN A 108 7.35 2.53 -11.21
N ARG A 109 7.31 3.72 -11.82
CA ARG A 109 8.09 4.03 -13.05
C ARG A 109 9.61 3.92 -12.90
N MET A 110 10.18 4.28 -11.75
CA MET A 110 11.63 4.41 -11.57
C MET A 110 12.33 3.16 -11.00
N LEU A 111 11.62 2.32 -10.25
CA LEU A 111 12.22 1.14 -9.64
C LEU A 111 12.63 0.12 -10.72
N PRO A 112 13.71 -0.64 -10.50
CA PRO A 112 14.12 -1.74 -11.38
C PRO A 112 12.97 -2.71 -11.66
N GLU A 113 12.95 -3.30 -12.86
CA GLU A 113 11.89 -4.24 -13.28
C GLU A 113 11.80 -5.46 -12.36
N ASN A 114 12.94 -5.93 -11.84
CA ASN A 114 13.02 -7.02 -10.88
C ASN A 114 13.08 -6.54 -9.42
N ALA A 115 12.66 -5.32 -9.08
CA ALA A 115 12.65 -4.88 -7.68
C ALA A 115 11.72 -5.75 -6.81
N LEU A 116 11.99 -5.84 -5.52
CA LEU A 116 11.05 -6.37 -4.51
C LEU A 116 10.59 -5.24 -3.61
N VAL A 117 9.28 -5.02 -3.52
CA VAL A 117 8.70 -4.08 -2.56
C VAL A 117 8.15 -4.82 -1.35
N VAL A 118 8.40 -4.26 -0.16
CA VAL A 118 7.94 -4.76 1.12
C VAL A 118 7.11 -3.69 1.83
N ALA A 119 5.91 -4.04 2.31
CA ALA A 119 5.05 -3.17 3.12
C ALA A 119 4.20 -4.00 4.11
N ALA A 120 3.54 -3.38 5.09
CA ALA A 120 2.72 -4.13 6.05
C ALA A 120 1.52 -3.38 6.63
N ALA A 121 1.70 -2.16 7.12
CA ALA A 121 0.66 -1.46 7.86
C ALA A 121 0.38 -0.06 7.33
N GLY A 122 -0.64 0.58 7.90
CA GLY A 122 -1.01 1.94 7.55
C GLY A 122 -1.79 2.03 6.24
N SER A 123 -1.46 3.00 5.39
CA SER A 123 -2.11 3.18 4.08
C SER A 123 -1.72 2.12 3.12
N LEU A 124 -0.44 1.78 3.19
CA LEU A 124 0.29 1.21 2.09
C LEU A 124 -0.36 -0.07 1.58
N PRO A 125 -0.88 -0.99 2.42
CA PRO A 125 -1.57 -2.17 1.91
C PRO A 125 -2.74 -1.84 0.98
N GLY A 126 -3.65 -0.96 1.41
CA GLY A 126 -4.78 -0.54 0.59
C GLY A 126 -4.32 0.26 -0.63
N ASP A 127 -3.33 1.12 -0.43
CA ASP A 127 -2.88 2.02 -1.48
C ASP A 127 -2.21 1.25 -2.62
N LEU A 128 -1.27 0.39 -2.25
CA LEU A 128 -0.56 -0.50 -3.15
C LEU A 128 -1.51 -1.50 -3.82
N GLN A 129 -2.46 -2.10 -3.09
CA GLN A 129 -3.45 -3.00 -3.66
C GLN A 129 -4.25 -2.33 -4.78
N ARG A 130 -4.59 -1.04 -4.65
CA ARG A 130 -5.30 -0.32 -5.70
C ARG A 130 -4.40 0.05 -6.88
N VAL A 131 -3.20 0.59 -6.65
CA VAL A 131 -2.47 1.28 -7.74
C VAL A 131 -1.14 0.65 -8.14
N TRP A 132 -0.50 -0.14 -7.27
CA TRP A 132 0.81 -0.69 -7.56
C TRP A 132 0.75 -1.70 -8.72
N GLN A 133 1.56 -1.48 -9.74
CA GLN A 133 1.67 -2.41 -10.87
C GLN A 133 2.86 -3.33 -10.63
N SER A 134 2.57 -4.54 -10.15
CA SER A 134 3.53 -5.65 -10.10
C SER A 134 3.95 -6.03 -11.53
N ARG A 135 5.23 -6.29 -11.70
CA ARG A 135 5.92 -6.55 -12.98
C ARG A 135 6.45 -7.97 -13.09
N GLY A 136 6.50 -8.70 -11.98
CA GLY A 136 7.04 -10.06 -11.98
C GLY A 136 6.62 -10.88 -10.78
N GLU A 137 6.99 -12.16 -10.83
CA GLU A 137 6.71 -13.08 -9.73
C GLU A 137 7.48 -12.67 -8.47
N ASN A 138 6.82 -12.79 -7.32
CA ASN A 138 7.40 -12.51 -6.00
C ASN A 138 8.01 -11.10 -5.88
N ASP A 139 7.49 -10.09 -6.58
CA ASP A 139 7.96 -8.70 -6.49
C ASP A 139 7.19 -7.83 -5.49
N TYR A 140 6.11 -8.38 -4.95
CA TYR A 140 5.16 -7.71 -4.08
C TYR A 140 5.00 -8.51 -2.78
N HIS A 141 5.65 -8.06 -1.72
CA HIS A 141 5.59 -8.68 -0.40
C HIS A 141 4.90 -7.73 0.57
N VAL A 142 3.58 -7.88 0.70
CA VAL A 142 2.81 -7.07 1.63
C VAL A 142 2.17 -7.97 2.68
N GLU A 143 2.37 -7.62 3.96
CA GLU A 143 1.72 -8.30 5.07
C GLU A 143 0.25 -7.85 5.13
N TYR A 144 -0.68 -8.81 5.00
CA TYR A 144 -2.14 -8.58 5.07
C TYR A 144 -2.80 -9.36 6.20
N GLY A 145 -2.06 -10.21 6.92
CA GLY A 145 -2.63 -11.15 7.88
C GLY A 145 -2.95 -10.48 9.20
N TYR A 146 -1.90 -10.10 9.93
CA TYR A 146 -2.03 -9.48 11.24
C TYR A 146 -1.92 -7.94 11.20
N SER A 147 -1.46 -7.38 10.08
CA SER A 147 -1.19 -5.95 9.86
C SER A 147 -0.29 -5.35 10.95
N CYS A 148 0.75 -6.09 11.33
CA CYS A 148 1.68 -5.67 12.36
C CYS A 148 2.56 -4.51 11.88
N MET A 149 2.48 -3.36 12.56
CA MET A 149 3.38 -2.23 12.35
C MET A 149 4.82 -2.60 12.69
N GLY A 150 5.79 -2.13 11.89
CA GLY A 150 7.22 -2.37 12.08
C GLY A 150 7.77 -3.62 11.37
N TYR A 151 6.93 -4.36 10.64
CA TYR A 151 7.37 -5.51 9.87
C TYR A 151 8.32 -5.14 8.72
N GLU A 152 8.13 -3.96 8.13
CA GLU A 152 8.62 -3.60 6.79
C GLU A 152 10.15 -3.65 6.65
N VAL A 153 10.88 -3.02 7.58
CA VAL A 153 12.36 -2.93 7.54
C VAL A 153 13.00 -4.30 7.74
N ASN A 154 12.50 -5.07 8.70
CA ASN A 154 13.05 -6.37 9.05
C ASN A 154 12.77 -7.40 7.96
N ALA A 155 11.56 -7.38 7.41
CA ALA A 155 11.17 -8.24 6.30
C ALA A 155 11.95 -7.90 5.03
N ALA A 156 12.24 -6.62 4.77
CA ALA A 156 13.13 -6.22 3.68
C ALA A 156 14.55 -6.78 3.87
N LEU A 157 15.11 -6.74 5.08
CA LEU A 157 16.40 -7.38 5.36
C LEU A 157 16.35 -8.90 5.12
N GLY A 158 15.33 -9.57 5.66
CA GLY A 158 15.12 -11.01 5.45
C GLY A 158 15.00 -11.38 3.98
N ALA A 159 14.27 -10.58 3.20
CA ALA A 159 14.14 -10.78 1.77
C ALA A 159 15.45 -10.53 1.02
N LYS A 160 16.24 -9.52 1.41
CA LYS A 160 17.57 -9.28 0.82
C LYS A 160 18.56 -10.40 1.14
N LEU A 161 18.43 -11.05 2.30
CA LEU A 161 19.20 -12.24 2.64
C LEU A 161 18.81 -13.44 1.77
N ALA A 162 17.51 -13.63 1.52
CA ALA A 162 17.01 -14.70 0.68
C ALA A 162 17.26 -14.48 -0.82
N GLN A 163 17.28 -13.22 -1.28
CA GLN A 163 17.50 -12.84 -2.67
C GLN A 163 18.62 -11.77 -2.78
N PRO A 164 19.90 -12.16 -2.61
CA PRO A 164 21.03 -11.21 -2.51
C PRO A 164 21.19 -10.28 -3.71
N GLU A 165 20.88 -10.76 -4.92
CA GLU A 165 21.04 -10.02 -6.17
C GLU A 165 19.90 -9.03 -6.46
N ARG A 166 18.80 -9.12 -5.70
CA ARG A 166 17.61 -8.32 -5.97
C ARG A 166 17.64 -6.99 -5.22
N GLU A 167 17.26 -5.90 -5.85
CA GLU A 167 17.04 -4.63 -5.14
C GLU A 167 15.76 -4.74 -4.30
N VAL A 168 15.86 -4.46 -3.01
CA VAL A 168 14.76 -4.58 -2.04
C VAL A 168 14.43 -3.21 -1.47
N TYR A 169 13.15 -2.85 -1.54
CA TYR A 169 12.61 -1.57 -1.11
C TYR A 169 11.55 -1.78 -0.02
N SER A 170 11.80 -1.23 1.17
CA SER A 170 10.83 -1.18 2.26
C SER A 170 10.01 0.10 2.12
N PHE A 171 8.72 -0.01 1.83
CA PHE A 171 7.79 1.12 1.91
C PHE A 171 7.17 1.12 3.30
N VAL A 172 7.42 2.18 4.07
CA VAL A 172 7.09 2.22 5.50
C VAL A 172 6.50 3.57 5.86
N GLY A 173 5.46 3.59 6.69
CA GLY A 173 4.92 4.81 7.28
C GLY A 173 5.72 5.25 8.51
N ASP A 174 5.65 6.54 8.88
CA ASP A 174 6.27 7.12 10.08
C ASP A 174 6.04 6.32 11.38
N GLY A 175 4.79 5.92 11.66
CA GLY A 175 4.42 5.15 12.84
C GLY A 175 5.06 3.76 12.84
N SER A 176 5.00 3.04 11.71
CA SER A 176 5.67 1.72 11.57
C SER A 176 7.18 1.83 11.74
N PHE A 177 7.79 2.88 11.15
CA PHE A 177 9.23 3.10 11.23
C PHE A 177 9.69 3.31 12.68
N MET A 178 8.95 4.11 13.46
CA MET A 178 9.27 4.32 14.87
C MET A 178 9.18 3.03 15.72
N MET A 179 8.33 2.07 15.34
CA MET A 179 8.20 0.82 16.08
C MET A 179 9.40 -0.10 15.92
N LEU A 180 9.96 -0.23 14.71
CA LEU A 180 10.97 -1.25 14.45
C LEU A 180 11.87 -0.94 13.23
N HIS A 181 12.72 0.08 13.35
CA HIS A 181 13.72 0.46 12.34
C HIS A 181 15.15 -0.04 12.65
N SER A 182 15.37 -0.65 13.82
CA SER A 182 16.71 -0.98 14.33
C SER A 182 17.51 -1.96 13.46
N GLU A 183 16.83 -2.80 12.66
CA GLU A 183 17.49 -3.72 11.73
C GLU A 183 18.23 -3.02 10.57
N LEU A 184 18.08 -1.70 10.42
CA LEU A 184 18.98 -0.90 9.57
C LEU A 184 20.46 -1.08 9.98
N VAL A 185 20.73 -1.15 11.28
CA VAL A 185 22.10 -1.38 11.78
C VAL A 185 22.61 -2.75 11.35
N THR A 186 21.77 -3.78 11.50
CA THR A 186 22.08 -5.15 11.07
C THR A 186 22.33 -5.22 9.57
N SER A 187 21.48 -4.58 8.76
CA SER A 187 21.64 -4.48 7.30
C SER A 187 23.02 -3.94 6.91
N VAL A 188 23.49 -2.88 7.58
CA VAL A 188 24.82 -2.30 7.36
C VAL A 188 25.92 -3.27 7.81
N GLN A 189 25.81 -3.84 9.01
CA GLN A 189 26.80 -4.79 9.55
C GLN A 189 26.98 -6.03 8.68
N MET A 190 25.90 -6.51 8.06
CA MET A 190 25.93 -7.67 7.17
C MET A 190 26.32 -7.32 5.72
N GLY A 191 26.47 -6.04 5.39
CA GLY A 191 26.68 -5.59 4.00
C GLY A 191 25.50 -5.92 3.08
N LYS A 192 24.27 -5.96 3.62
CA LYS A 192 23.05 -6.34 2.89
C LYS A 192 22.18 -5.11 2.68
N LYS A 193 22.46 -4.38 1.59
CA LYS A 193 21.76 -3.15 1.23
C LYS A 193 20.24 -3.37 1.07
N ILE A 194 19.46 -2.66 1.86
CA ILE A 194 18.03 -2.42 1.63
C ILE A 194 17.80 -0.92 1.42
N THR A 195 16.78 -0.55 0.65
CA THR A 195 16.38 0.85 0.47
C THR A 195 15.09 1.09 1.24
N VAL A 196 15.08 2.04 2.18
CA VAL A 196 13.87 2.41 2.92
C VAL A 196 13.24 3.65 2.30
N ILE A 197 11.98 3.53 1.90
CA ILE A 197 11.13 4.63 1.48
C ILE A 197 10.18 4.94 2.64
N LEU A 198 10.50 6.00 3.38
CA LEU A 198 9.69 6.48 4.50
C LEU A 198 8.62 7.46 3.98
N LEU A 199 7.35 7.11 4.14
CA LEU A 199 6.22 7.97 3.86
C LEU A 199 5.75 8.60 5.16
N ASP A 200 6.19 9.83 5.37
CA ASP A 200 5.94 10.60 6.58
C ASP A 200 4.80 11.60 6.34
N ASN A 201 3.68 11.38 7.01
CA ASN A 201 2.55 12.30 7.02
C ASN A 201 2.34 12.94 8.40
N MET A 202 3.35 12.84 9.28
CA MET A 202 3.39 13.41 10.63
C MET A 202 2.27 12.92 11.56
N THR A 203 1.72 11.74 11.29
CA THR A 203 0.54 11.23 11.98
C THR A 203 0.29 9.74 11.72
N ASN A 204 -0.40 9.07 12.65
CA ASN A 204 -1.06 7.80 12.38
C ASN A 204 -2.30 7.99 11.47
N GLY A 205 -2.08 8.41 10.22
CA GLY A 205 -3.14 8.90 9.33
C GLY A 205 -4.22 7.89 8.96
N CYS A 206 -3.92 6.59 8.87
CA CYS A 206 -4.98 5.57 8.69
C CYS A 206 -5.95 5.55 9.87
N ILE A 207 -5.42 5.62 11.09
CA ILE A 207 -6.23 5.58 12.31
C ILE A 207 -7.04 6.87 12.40
N ASN A 208 -6.44 8.01 12.08
CA ASN A 208 -7.16 9.27 12.00
C ASN A 208 -8.33 9.17 11.02
N ASN A 209 -8.11 8.67 9.80
CA ASN A 209 -9.17 8.53 8.80
C ASN A 209 -10.30 7.63 9.31
N LEU A 210 -9.97 6.50 9.95
CA LEU A 210 -10.96 5.60 10.53
C LEU A 210 -11.76 6.26 11.65
N GLN A 211 -11.13 7.07 12.51
CA GLN A 211 -11.81 7.84 13.55
C GLN A 211 -12.84 8.78 12.95
N MET A 212 -12.41 9.54 11.94
CA MET A 212 -13.23 10.55 11.25
C MET A 212 -14.39 9.92 10.47
N GLU A 213 -14.16 8.80 9.79
CA GLU A 213 -15.21 8.05 9.07
C GLU A 213 -16.30 7.50 10.01
N HIS A 214 -15.99 7.33 11.29
CA HIS A 214 -16.95 6.90 12.32
C HIS A 214 -17.48 8.07 13.16
N GLY A 215 -17.34 9.31 12.67
CA GLY A 215 -17.92 10.50 13.28
C GLY A 215 -17.21 10.97 14.55
N MET A 216 -15.98 10.53 14.78
CA MET A 216 -15.12 11.06 15.85
C MET A 216 -14.22 12.16 15.31
N ASP A 217 -13.69 13.00 16.20
CA ASP A 217 -12.57 13.88 15.89
C ASP A 217 -11.23 13.13 15.98
N SER A 218 -10.15 13.77 15.50
CA SER A 218 -8.79 13.27 15.66
C SER A 218 -8.42 13.11 17.13
N TYR A 219 -7.96 11.92 17.52
CA TYR A 219 -7.60 11.61 18.89
C TYR A 219 -6.40 10.67 19.00
N PHE A 220 -5.29 11.15 19.57
CA PHE A 220 -4.03 10.40 19.75
C PHE A 220 -3.44 9.86 18.45
N THR A 221 -3.68 10.53 17.34
CA THR A 221 -3.11 10.16 16.04
C THR A 221 -2.06 11.15 15.57
N GLU A 222 -2.05 12.36 16.15
CA GLU A 222 -1.19 13.47 15.76
C GLU A 222 0.16 13.43 16.50
N PHE A 223 1.25 13.73 15.79
CA PHE A 223 2.52 13.99 16.46
C PHE A 223 2.51 15.37 17.13
N ARG A 224 3.20 15.46 18.27
CA ARG A 224 3.25 16.67 19.10
C ARG A 224 4.64 17.25 19.11
N PHE A 225 4.72 18.55 18.84
CA PHE A 225 5.97 19.28 18.84
C PHE A 225 6.02 20.23 20.03
N PRO A 226 7.14 20.36 20.75
CA PRO A 226 7.25 21.31 21.84
C PRO A 226 6.95 22.74 21.35
N SER A 227 6.05 23.44 22.05
CA SER A 227 5.87 24.89 21.88
C SER A 227 6.78 25.63 22.86
N ALA A 228 7.29 26.80 22.46
CA ALA A 228 8.11 27.62 23.34
C ALA A 228 7.31 28.03 24.59
N GLY A 229 7.62 27.44 25.74
CA GLY A 229 7.05 27.81 27.05
C GLY A 229 6.07 26.81 27.67
N GLU A 230 5.54 25.82 26.92
CA GLU A 230 4.58 24.85 27.46
C GLU A 230 5.06 23.41 27.28
N ARG A 231 5.46 22.77 28.39
CA ARG A 231 5.95 21.37 28.38
C ARG A 231 4.84 20.32 28.28
N SER A 232 3.57 20.71 28.46
CA SER A 232 2.42 19.79 28.54
C SER A 232 1.41 19.91 27.38
N SER A 233 1.51 20.94 26.54
CA SER A 233 0.57 21.27 25.45
C SER A 233 1.32 21.70 24.19
N GLY A 234 2.24 20.84 23.73
CA GLY A 234 2.95 21.07 22.47
C GLY A 234 2.00 21.35 21.29
N ARG A 235 2.48 22.14 20.32
CA ARG A 235 1.78 22.40 19.04
C ARG A 235 1.42 21.03 18.43
N ARG A 236 0.11 20.81 18.22
CA ARG A 236 -0.38 19.66 17.48
C ARG A 236 -0.13 19.93 16.00
N VAL A 237 0.50 19.00 15.31
CA VAL A 237 0.53 19.02 13.86
C VAL A 237 -0.69 18.27 13.41
N TYR A 238 -1.65 18.99 12.84
CA TYR A 238 -2.85 18.34 12.35
C TYR A 238 -2.49 17.47 11.14
N PRO A 239 -3.06 16.25 11.06
CA PRO A 239 -2.69 15.26 10.06
C PRO A 239 -2.87 15.78 8.63
N GLY A 240 -1.77 15.92 7.89
CA GLY A 240 -1.78 16.18 6.45
C GLY A 240 -2.36 15.00 5.68
N ARG A 241 -3.58 15.13 5.11
CA ARG A 241 -4.16 14.09 4.24
C ARG A 241 -3.54 14.10 2.85
N PHE A 242 -2.77 13.06 2.54
CA PHE A 242 -2.17 12.83 1.22
C PHE A 242 -2.45 11.42 0.67
N ARG A 243 -3.65 10.87 0.88
CA ARG A 243 -4.09 9.57 0.31
C ARG A 243 -5.16 9.73 -0.76
N SER A 244 -5.23 8.77 -1.69
CA SER A 244 -6.18 8.78 -2.83
C SER A 244 -6.93 7.47 -3.08
N HIS A 245 -7.92 7.11 -2.25
CA HIS A 245 -8.62 5.82 -2.42
C HIS A 245 -10.14 5.85 -2.17
N ARG A 246 -10.93 5.53 -3.21
CA ARG A 246 -12.17 4.70 -3.24
C ARG A 246 -12.03 3.54 -4.22
#